data_AF-A0A923SHX8-F1
#
_entry.id   AF-A0A923SHX8-F1
#
_cell.length_a   1.000
_cell.length_b   1.000
_cell.length_c   1.000
_cell.angle_alpha   90.00
_cell.angle_beta   90.00
_cell.angle_gamma   90.00
#
_symmetry.space_group_name_H-M   'P 1'
#
loop_
_entity.id
_entity.type
_entity.pdbx_description
1 polymer ?
#
loop_
_entity_poly.entity_id
_entity_poly.type
_entity_poly.pdbx_seq_one_letter_code
_entity_poly.pdbx_strand_id
1 'polypeptide(L)'
;MKKIIMIASLITLSSCGNKAPKCEDKKVTELVLSVLDDNKDKLQVNLPIFGLVPFRTFKKENSKVANIMTTSSDDKLLICGCEGSVEAWIEKSDDGKKTDTLVSTITYTAQMNSEKEIIVKVNDVKPFEMKDKSIYNNH
;
A
#
# COMPACT_ATOMS: atom_id res chain seq x y z
N MET A 1 -24.39 0.48 -41.54
CA MET A 1 -24.63 0.77 -40.09
C MET A 1 -23.89 -0.27 -39.26
N LYS A 2 -22.73 0.07 -38.65
CA LYS A 2 -22.05 -0.80 -37.69
C LYS A 2 -22.32 -0.25 -36.29
N LYS A 3 -23.13 -0.95 -35.50
CA LYS A 3 -23.34 -0.64 -34.08
C LYS A 3 -22.08 -1.07 -33.33
N ILE A 4 -21.27 -0.11 -32.89
CA ILE A 4 -20.17 -0.39 -31.96
C ILE A 4 -20.82 -0.56 -30.59
N ILE A 5 -20.95 -1.81 -30.15
CA ILE A 5 -21.35 -2.14 -28.79
C ILE A 5 -20.12 -1.88 -27.92
N MET A 6 -20.02 -0.69 -27.32
CA MET A 6 -19.11 -0.47 -26.21
C MET A 6 -19.65 -1.27 -25.04
N ILE A 7 -19.08 -2.45 -24.81
CA ILE A 7 -19.20 -3.14 -23.53
C ILE A 7 -18.36 -2.31 -22.57
N ALA A 8 -19.00 -1.36 -21.89
CA ALA A 8 -18.42 -0.73 -20.72
C ALA A 8 -18.25 -1.83 -19.68
N SER A 9 -17.02 -2.35 -19.55
CA SER A 9 -16.63 -3.19 -18.43
C SER A 9 -16.97 -2.41 -17.17
N LEU A 10 -18.08 -2.76 -16.52
CA LEU A 10 -18.44 -2.19 -15.23
C LEU A 10 -17.32 -2.60 -14.27
N ILE A 11 -16.36 -1.70 -14.06
CA ILE A 11 -15.49 -1.76 -12.91
C ILE A 11 -16.44 -1.54 -11.73
N THR A 12 -16.97 -2.64 -11.20
CA THR A 12 -17.69 -2.59 -9.95
C THR A 12 -16.65 -2.16 -8.93
N LEU A 13 -16.68 -0.89 -8.56
CA LEU A 13 -16.01 -0.39 -7.36
C LEU A 13 -16.70 -1.13 -6.23
N SER A 14 -16.17 -2.30 -5.85
CA SER A 14 -16.59 -3.01 -4.66
C SER A 14 -16.41 -2.03 -3.51
N SER A 15 -17.48 -1.51 -2.94
CA SER A 15 -17.39 -0.74 -1.71
C SER A 15 -17.41 -1.74 -0.57
N CYS A 16 -16.58 -1.54 0.47
CA CYS A 16 -16.78 -2.27 1.72
C CYS A 16 -18.22 -2.00 2.20
N GLY A 17 -18.94 -3.05 2.61
CA GLY A 17 -20.25 -2.89 3.22
C GLY A 17 -20.16 -2.10 4.53
N ASN A 18 -21.27 -1.50 4.99
CA ASN A 18 -21.31 -0.57 6.13
C ASN A 18 -20.80 -1.14 7.48
N LYS A 19 -20.55 -2.46 7.57
CA LYS A 19 -20.14 -3.14 8.81
C LYS A 19 -18.68 -3.59 8.79
N ALA A 20 -18.08 -3.75 7.61
CA ALA A 20 -16.66 -4.07 7.50
C ALA A 20 -15.84 -2.76 7.63
N PRO A 21 -14.62 -2.81 8.18
CA PRO A 21 -13.74 -1.64 8.21
C PRO A 21 -13.41 -1.23 6.77
N LYS A 22 -13.47 0.07 6.48
CA LYS A 22 -13.14 0.55 5.13
C LYS A 22 -11.63 0.54 4.93
N CYS A 23 -11.18 0.23 3.72
CA CYS A 23 -9.77 0.21 3.38
C CYS A 23 -9.02 1.51 3.69
N GLU A 24 -9.72 2.64 3.54
CA GLU A 24 -9.23 4.01 3.76
C GLU A 24 -9.37 4.52 5.19
N ASP A 25 -9.98 3.73 6.10
CA ASP A 25 -10.14 4.15 7.49
C ASP A 25 -8.77 4.42 8.12
N LYS A 26 -8.65 5.54 8.84
CA LYS A 26 -7.39 5.95 9.48
C LYS A 26 -6.78 4.84 10.34
N LYS A 27 -7.60 4.18 11.16
CA LYS A 27 -7.15 3.07 12.01
C LYS A 27 -6.67 1.85 11.20
N VAL A 28 -7.29 1.57 10.05
CA VAL A 28 -6.86 0.49 9.15
C VAL A 28 -5.49 0.81 8.57
N THR A 29 -5.31 2.02 8.02
CA THR A 29 -4.04 2.44 7.42
C THR A 29 -2.90 2.55 8.44
N GLU A 30 -3.18 2.99 9.68
CA GLU A 30 -2.21 2.96 10.79
C GLU A 30 -1.78 1.54 11.18
N LEU A 31 -2.71 0.59 11.18
CA LEU A 31 -2.41 -0.82 11.42
C LEU A 31 -1.60 -1.43 10.28
N VAL A 32 -1.90 -1.10 9.02
CA VAL A 32 -1.07 -1.50 7.87
C VAL A 32 0.37 -1.04 8.07
N LEU A 33 0.59 0.25 8.36
CA LEU A 33 1.95 0.78 8.56
C LEU A 33 2.65 0.16 9.77
N SER A 34 1.92 -0.14 10.84
CA SER A 34 2.49 -0.83 12.02
C SER A 34 2.93 -2.26 11.68
N VAL A 35 2.12 -3.02 10.94
CA VAL A 35 2.49 -4.36 10.46
C VAL A 35 3.74 -4.30 9.58
N LEU A 36 3.85 -3.30 8.70
CA LEU A 36 5.03 -3.12 7.85
C LEU A 36 6.29 -2.79 8.65
N ASP A 37 6.20 -1.91 9.66
CA ASP A 37 7.32 -1.53 10.52
C ASP A 37 7.79 -2.70 11.41
N ASP A 38 6.85 -3.44 12.00
CA ASP A 38 7.13 -4.66 12.78
C ASP A 38 7.77 -5.77 11.92
N ASN A 39 7.57 -5.73 10.60
CA ASN A 39 8.10 -6.70 9.65
C ASN A 39 9.12 -6.10 8.67
N LYS A 40 9.72 -4.96 8.98
CA LYS A 40 10.59 -4.21 8.04
C LYS A 40 11.78 -4.99 7.52
N ASP A 41 12.27 -5.97 8.26
CA ASP A 41 13.36 -6.87 7.82
C ASP A 41 12.98 -7.74 6.61
N LYS A 42 11.68 -7.90 6.33
CA LYS A 42 11.16 -8.63 5.17
C LYS A 42 10.89 -7.71 3.98
N LEU A 43 10.89 -6.40 4.17
CA LEU A 43 10.69 -5.44 3.10
C LEU A 43 11.94 -5.36 2.23
N GLN A 44 11.73 -5.10 0.94
CA GLN A 44 12.80 -4.96 -0.03
C GLN A 44 12.68 -3.65 -0.76
N VAL A 45 13.80 -3.07 -1.15
CA VAL A 45 13.88 -1.95 -2.08
C VAL A 45 14.64 -2.40 -3.31
N ASN A 46 14.13 -2.05 -4.49
CA ASN A 46 14.77 -2.27 -5.78
C ASN A 46 15.57 -1.01 -6.15
N LEU A 47 16.90 -1.09 -6.03
CA LEU A 47 17.80 0.01 -6.37
C LEU A 47 18.39 -0.22 -7.77
N PRO A 48 18.53 0.83 -8.61
CA PRO A 48 18.98 0.68 -10.00
C PRO A 48 20.29 -0.10 -10.20
N ILE A 49 21.23 0.02 -9.26
CA ILE A 49 22.58 -0.60 -9.36
C ILE A 49 22.69 -1.86 -8.51
N PHE A 50 22.04 -1.89 -7.34
CA PHE A 50 22.20 -2.96 -6.36
C PHE A 50 21.12 -4.04 -6.45
N GLY A 51 20.09 -3.84 -7.28
CA GLY A 51 18.94 -4.74 -7.35
C GLY A 51 18.14 -4.74 -6.05
N LEU A 52 17.60 -5.91 -5.69
CA LEU A 52 16.78 -6.08 -4.49
C LEU A 52 17.67 -6.14 -3.23
N VAL A 53 17.46 -5.18 -2.33
CA VAL A 53 18.13 -5.16 -1.01
C VAL A 53 17.11 -4.96 0.12
N PRO A 54 17.37 -5.46 1.34
CA PRO A 54 16.44 -5.28 2.47
C PRO A 54 16.21 -3.81 2.84
N PHE A 55 14.95 -3.40 3.05
CA PHE A 55 14.59 -2.03 3.42
C PHE A 55 14.45 -1.85 4.95
N ARG A 56 15.55 -2.06 5.67
CA ARG A 56 15.59 -2.04 7.15
C ARG A 56 15.36 -0.65 7.77
N THR A 57 15.53 0.41 6.99
CA THR A 57 15.35 1.80 7.43
C THR A 57 13.91 2.28 7.32
N PHE A 58 12.97 1.43 6.88
CA PHE A 58 11.55 1.75 6.90
C PHE A 58 11.11 2.13 8.32
N LYS A 59 10.26 3.17 8.38
CA LYS A 59 9.69 3.73 9.61
C LYS A 59 8.26 4.15 9.31
N LYS A 60 7.31 3.71 10.14
CA LYS A 60 5.89 4.03 9.94
C LYS A 60 5.60 5.53 10.05
N GLU A 61 6.31 6.23 10.93
CA GLU A 61 6.19 7.69 11.12
C GLU A 61 6.59 8.48 9.88
N ASN A 62 7.45 7.90 9.04
CA ASN A 62 7.90 8.48 7.78
C ASN A 62 7.22 7.81 6.59
N SER A 63 5.99 7.33 6.77
CA SER A 63 5.26 6.63 5.72
C SER A 63 3.78 6.98 5.69
N LYS A 64 3.15 6.81 4.54
CA LYS A 64 1.68 6.88 4.39
C LYS A 64 1.18 5.81 3.43
N VAL A 65 -0.07 5.38 3.64
CA VAL A 65 -0.81 4.58 2.66
C VAL A 65 -1.65 5.52 1.80
N ALA A 66 -1.60 5.35 0.48
CA ALA A 66 -2.26 6.20 -0.51
C ALA A 66 -2.79 5.38 -1.69
N ASN A 67 -3.60 5.99 -2.56
CA ASN A 67 -4.18 5.36 -3.76
C ASN A 67 -4.89 4.04 -3.44
N ILE A 68 -5.68 4.05 -2.37
CA ILE A 68 -6.35 2.88 -1.84
C ILE A 68 -7.59 2.57 -2.67
N MET A 69 -7.76 1.32 -3.04
CA MET A 69 -8.98 0.78 -3.61
C MET A 69 -9.41 -0.47 -2.87
N THR A 70 -10.72 -0.70 -2.84
CA THR A 70 -11.29 -1.95 -2.38
C THR A 70 -11.34 -2.93 -3.55
N THR A 71 -10.79 -4.12 -3.37
CA THR A 71 -10.71 -5.18 -4.40
C THR A 71 -11.71 -6.31 -4.17
N SER A 72 -12.19 -6.47 -2.94
CA SER A 72 -13.20 -7.47 -2.58
C SER A 72 -13.92 -7.11 -1.29
N SER A 73 -15.13 -7.61 -1.11
CA SER A 73 -15.86 -7.53 0.16
C SER A 73 -16.55 -8.86 0.49
N ASP A 74 -16.54 -9.22 1.77
CA ASP A 74 -17.33 -10.32 2.33
C ASP A 74 -18.07 -9.81 3.58
N ASP A 75 -19.36 -9.51 3.40
CA ASP A 75 -20.22 -8.98 4.46
C ASP A 75 -20.55 -10.01 5.56
N LYS A 76 -20.44 -11.31 5.26
CA LYS A 76 -20.69 -12.36 6.27
C LYS A 76 -19.52 -12.44 7.24
N LEU A 77 -18.30 -12.31 6.72
CA LEU A 77 -17.07 -12.35 7.49
C LEU A 77 -16.60 -10.97 7.96
N LEU A 78 -17.28 -9.91 7.55
CA LEU A 78 -16.94 -8.51 7.80
C LEU A 78 -15.52 -8.17 7.32
N ILE A 79 -15.18 -8.70 6.15
CA ILE A 79 -13.86 -8.57 5.52
C ILE A 79 -13.93 -7.60 4.35
N CYS A 80 -12.93 -6.73 4.25
CA CYS A 80 -12.66 -5.94 3.07
C CYS A 80 -11.23 -6.20 2.56
N GLY A 81 -11.11 -6.57 1.29
CA GLY A 81 -9.83 -6.72 0.59
C GLY A 81 -9.46 -5.42 -0.08
N CYS A 82 -8.20 -5.02 0.06
CA CYS A 82 -7.70 -3.71 -0.28
C CYS A 82 -6.41 -3.82 -1.08
N GLU A 83 -6.23 -2.91 -2.03
CA GLU A 83 -4.97 -2.67 -2.72
C GLU A 83 -4.65 -1.18 -2.60
N GLY A 84 -3.37 -0.85 -2.48
CA GLY A 84 -2.95 0.54 -2.44
C GLY A 84 -1.45 0.70 -2.63
N SER A 85 -0.96 1.88 -2.28
CA SER A 85 0.47 2.21 -2.32
C SER A 85 0.96 2.68 -0.97
N VAL A 86 2.18 2.32 -0.60
CA VAL A 86 2.89 2.88 0.56
C VAL A 86 3.95 3.82 0.03
N GLU A 87 3.88 5.08 0.45
CA GLU A 87 4.96 6.06 0.22
C GLU A 87 5.78 6.16 1.51
N ALA A 88 7.09 5.94 1.43
CA ALA A 88 8.03 6.05 2.55
C ALA A 88 9.10 7.11 2.24
N TRP A 89 9.31 8.05 3.17
CA TRP A 89 10.32 9.11 3.04
C TRP A 89 11.61 8.71 3.74
N ILE A 90 12.72 8.74 2.99
CA ILE A 90 14.05 8.50 3.53
C ILE A 90 14.76 9.85 3.67
N GLU A 91 15.14 10.20 4.90
CA GLU A 91 16.00 11.35 5.15
C GLU A 91 17.43 11.05 4.67
N LYS A 92 18.00 11.94 3.85
CA LYS A 92 19.43 11.92 3.50
C LYS A 92 20.23 12.69 4.56
N SER A 93 21.33 12.09 5.01
CA SER A 93 22.11 12.57 6.16
C SER A 93 22.90 13.86 5.93
N ASP A 94 23.16 14.29 4.70
CA ASP A 94 24.25 15.27 4.50
C ASP A 94 23.87 16.73 4.20
N ASP A 95 22.62 17.09 3.90
CA ASP A 95 22.28 18.51 3.58
C ASP A 95 20.82 18.93 3.90
N GLY A 96 20.08 18.12 4.65
CA GLY A 96 18.75 18.49 5.18
C GLY A 96 17.63 18.80 4.16
N LYS A 97 17.82 18.55 2.85
CA LYS A 97 16.86 18.98 1.82
C LYS A 97 16.53 18.00 0.69
N LYS A 98 16.80 16.70 0.83
CA LYS A 98 16.25 15.70 -0.11
C LYS A 98 15.73 14.48 0.64
N THR A 99 14.41 14.42 0.81
CA THR A 99 13.69 13.21 1.20
C THR A 99 13.39 12.40 -0.05
N ASP A 100 14.17 11.35 -0.31
CA ASP A 100 13.81 10.43 -1.39
C ASP A 100 12.51 9.73 -0.98
N THR A 101 11.53 9.72 -1.89
CA THR A 101 10.29 8.98 -1.66
C THR A 101 10.41 7.63 -2.33
N LEU A 102 10.30 6.56 -1.54
CA LEU A 102 10.11 5.22 -2.04
C LEU A 102 8.62 4.88 -2.08
N VAL A 103 8.21 4.14 -3.09
CA VAL A 103 6.82 3.70 -3.27
C VAL A 103 6.77 2.20 -3.49
N SER A 104 5.83 1.53 -2.84
CA SER A 104 5.51 0.13 -3.07
C SER A 104 4.01 -0.06 -3.23
N THR A 105 3.61 -1.01 -4.07
CA THR A 105 2.23 -1.53 -4.09
C THR A 105 2.05 -2.53 -2.96
N ILE A 106 0.95 -2.39 -2.21
CA ILE A 106 0.57 -3.30 -1.15
C ILE A 106 -0.82 -3.87 -1.38
N THR A 107 -1.02 -5.11 -0.94
CA THR A 107 -2.35 -5.70 -0.79
C THR A 107 -2.57 -6.09 0.66
N TYR A 108 -3.75 -5.82 1.18
CA TYR A 108 -4.08 -6.09 2.58
C TYR A 108 -5.57 -6.40 2.74
N THR A 109 -5.89 -6.99 3.88
CA THR A 109 -7.26 -7.30 4.27
C THR A 109 -7.55 -6.62 5.59
N ALA A 110 -8.68 -5.92 5.68
CA ALA A 110 -9.21 -5.37 6.91
C ALA A 110 -10.45 -6.15 7.34
N GLN A 111 -10.51 -6.56 8.60
CA GLN A 111 -11.62 -7.35 9.14
C GLN A 111 -12.07 -6.79 10.48
N MET A 112 -13.38 -6.84 10.74
CA MET A 112 -13.93 -6.66 12.09
C MET A 112 -14.09 -8.02 12.76
N ASN A 113 -13.46 -8.24 13.91
CA ASN A 113 -13.68 -9.46 14.70
C ASN A 113 -14.97 -9.38 15.55
N SER A 114 -15.29 -10.46 16.26
CA SER A 114 -16.46 -10.54 17.16
C SER A 114 -16.42 -9.55 18.32
N GLU A 115 -15.23 -9.09 18.70
CA GLU A 115 -15.01 -8.12 19.79
C GLU A 115 -15.05 -6.66 19.29
N LYS A 116 -15.38 -6.44 18.01
CA LYS A 116 -15.38 -5.13 17.33
C LYS A 116 -13.98 -4.50 17.20
N GLU A 117 -12.94 -5.32 17.19
CA GLU A 117 -11.58 -4.90 16.91
C GLU A 117 -11.26 -5.03 15.43
N ILE A 118 -10.54 -4.04 14.90
CA ILE A 118 -10.07 -4.05 13.51
C ILE A 118 -8.80 -4.88 13.47
N ILE A 119 -8.82 -5.93 12.65
CA ILE A 119 -7.67 -6.76 12.33
C ILE A 119 -7.23 -6.42 10.92
N VAL A 120 -5.92 -6.19 10.74
CA VAL A 120 -5.31 -5.98 9.44
C VAL A 120 -4.32 -7.09 9.16
N LYS A 121 -4.42 -7.68 7.97
CA LYS A 121 -3.43 -8.61 7.42
C LYS A 121 -2.85 -8.02 6.15
N VAL A 122 -1.54 -7.75 6.15
CA VAL A 122 -0.82 -7.43 4.92
C VAL A 122 -0.56 -8.74 4.17
N ASN A 123 -1.09 -8.85 2.95
CA ASN A 123 -1.04 -10.08 2.15
C ASN A 123 0.18 -10.12 1.25
N ASP A 124 0.50 -8.99 0.62
CA ASP A 124 1.67 -8.85 -0.26
C ASP A 124 2.19 -7.41 -0.25
N VAL A 125 3.50 -7.27 -0.44
CA VAL A 125 4.20 -5.99 -0.56
C VAL A 125 5.23 -6.14 -1.66
N LYS A 126 5.06 -5.41 -2.75
CA LYS A 126 6.07 -5.38 -3.82
C LYS A 126 7.35 -4.70 -3.31
N PRO A 127 8.51 -4.95 -3.93
CA PRO A 127 9.69 -4.18 -3.64
C PRO A 127 9.42 -2.68 -3.78
N PHE A 128 9.92 -1.89 -2.84
CA PHE A 128 9.88 -0.44 -2.90
C PHE A 128 10.76 0.05 -4.06
N GLU A 129 10.30 1.07 -4.77
CA GLU A 129 11.05 1.71 -5.84
C GLU A 129 11.12 3.21 -5.61
N MET A 130 12.12 3.88 -6.16
CA MET A 130 12.17 5.34 -6.12
C MET A 130 11.01 5.92 -6.93
N LYS A 131 10.26 6.84 -6.31
CA LYS A 131 9.12 7.54 -6.94
C LYS A 131 9.57 8.33 -8.17
N ASP A 132 10.77 8.92 -8.10
CA ASP A 132 11.39 9.64 -9.20
C ASP A 132 12.68 8.92 -9.63
N LYS A 133 12.63 8.27 -10.79
CA LYS A 133 13.75 7.53 -11.38
C LYS A 133 14.69 8.42 -12.19
N SER A 134 14.34 9.69 -12.42
CA SER A 134 15.07 10.59 -13.34
C SER A 134 16.50 10.94 -12.88
N ILE A 135 16.79 10.81 -11.58
CA ILE A 135 18.08 11.19 -10.99
C ILE A 135 19.21 10.23 -11.37
N TYR A 136 18.90 9.00 -11.82
CA TYR A 136 19.90 7.94 -12.07
C TYR A 136 20.09 7.58 -13.56
N ASN A 137 19.32 8.19 -14.47
CA ASN A 137 19.40 7.93 -15.91
C ASN A 137 20.31 8.93 -16.67
N ASN A 138 21.14 9.71 -15.96
CA ASN A 138 22.11 10.64 -16.56
C ASN A 138 23.54 10.07 -16.58
N HIS A 139 23.70 8.82 -17.02
CA HIS A 139 25.01 8.23 -17.32
C HIS A 139 25.02 7.62 -18.72
#